data_AF-A0A392UT09-F1
#
_entry.id   AF-A0A392UT09-F1
#
_cell.length_a   1.000
_cell.length_b   1.000
_cell.length_c   1.000
_cell.angle_alpha   90.00
_cell.angle_beta   90.00
_cell.angle_gamma   90.00
#
_symmetry.space_group_name_H-M   'P 1'
#
loop_
_entity.id
_entity.type
_entity.pdbx_description
1 polymer ?
#
loop_
_entity_poly.entity_id
_entity_poly.type
_entity_poly.pdbx_seq_one_letter_code
_entity_poly.pdbx_strand_id
1 'polypeptide(L)' 'MARDHQPSRENEARLERFMKHKPPTFTGGYNPKGAVKWLKE' A
#
# COMPACT_ATOMS: atom_id res chain seq x y z
N MET A 1 25.33 2.31 -15.39
CA MET A 1 24.95 2.90 -14.09
C MET A 1 23.79 2.08 -13.53
N ALA A 2 24.06 1.27 -12.50
CA ALA A 2 22.98 0.66 -11.73
C ALA A 2 22.23 1.80 -11.04
N ARG A 3 20.94 1.96 -11.32
CA ARG A 3 20.10 2.85 -10.52
C ARG A 3 20.08 2.20 -9.14
N ASP A 4 20.60 2.89 -8.13
CA ASP A 4 20.43 2.48 -6.74
C ASP A 4 18.94 2.32 -6.46
N HIS A 5 18.46 1.09 -6.62
CA HIS A 5 17.07 0.71 -6.46
C HIS A 5 16.86 0.48 -4.96
N GLN A 6 17.07 1.55 -4.19
CA GLN A 6 16.81 1.59 -2.76
C GLN A 6 15.29 1.48 -2.58
N PRO A 7 14.76 0.29 -2.25
CA PRO A 7 13.33 0.04 -2.36
C PRO A 7 12.54 0.95 -1.43
N SER A 8 13.12 1.28 -0.27
CA SER A 8 12.50 2.19 0.70
C SER A 8 12.23 3.57 0.10
N ARG A 9 13.22 4.13 -0.62
CA ARG A 9 13.14 5.49 -1.18
C ARG A 9 12.21 5.57 -2.39
N GLU A 10 12.16 4.50 -3.19
CA GLU A 10 11.19 4.38 -4.29
C GLU A 10 9.76 4.21 -3.76
N ASN A 11 9.56 3.39 -2.73
CA ASN A 11 8.25 3.23 -2.10
C ASN A 11 7.75 4.53 -1.46
N GLU A 12 8.64 5.31 -0.84
CA GLU A 12 8.30 6.63 -0.27
C GLU A 12 7.87 7.62 -1.37
N ALA A 13 8.65 7.72 -2.45
CA ALA A 13 8.30 8.58 -3.59
C ALA A 13 6.99 8.13 -4.28
N ARG A 14 6.75 6.82 -4.34
CA ARG A 14 5.49 6.24 -4.85
C ARG A 14 4.31 6.57 -3.94
N LEU A 15 4.49 6.51 -2.63
CA LEU A 15 3.47 6.85 -1.64
C LEU A 15 3.14 8.35 -1.68
N GLU A 16 4.15 9.23 -1.76
CA GLU A 16 3.97 10.67 -1.87
C GLU A 16 3.16 11.03 -3.13
N ARG A 17 3.51 10.43 -4.28
CA ARG A 17 2.78 10.61 -5.53
C ARG A 17 1.33 10.11 -5.41
N PHE A 18 1.14 8.95 -4.79
CA PHE A 18 -0.20 8.38 -4.59
C PHE A 18 -1.08 9.31 -3.74
N MET A 19 -0.58 9.82 -2.61
CA MET A 19 -1.33 10.73 -1.74
C MET A 19 -1.64 12.08 -2.40
N LYS A 20 -0.71 12.62 -3.21
CA LYS A 20 -0.91 13.87 -3.97
C LYS A 20 -2.10 13.81 -4.93
N HIS A 21 -2.44 12.62 -5.43
CA HIS A 21 -3.54 12.44 -6.37
C HIS A 21 -4.90 12.16 -5.71
N LYS A 22 -5.05 12.39 -4.40
CA LYS A 22 -6.28 12.13 -3.62
C LYS A 22 -6.86 10.76 -3.98
N PRO A 23 -6.14 9.68 -3.60
CA PRO A 23 -6.51 8.35 -4.02
C PRO A 23 -7.92 8.04 -3.50
N PRO A 24 -8.70 7.24 -4.24
CA PRO A 24 -10.03 6.88 -3.80
C PRO A 24 -9.94 6.26 -2.40
N THR A 25 -10.70 6.83 -1.46
CA THR A 25 -10.81 6.24 -0.13
C THR A 25 -11.39 4.86 -0.31
N PHE A 26 -10.65 3.84 0.13
CA PHE A 26 -11.16 2.49 0.13
C PHE A 26 -12.38 2.43 1.06
N THR A 27 -13.58 2.41 0.49
CA THR A 27 -14.87 2.29 1.21
C THR A 27 -15.32 0.84 1.34
N GLY A 28 -14.49 -0.12 0.93
CA GLY A 28 -14.72 -1.53 1.17
C GLY A 28 -14.73 -1.76 2.68
N GLY A 29 -15.93 -1.88 3.25
CA GLY A 29 -16.12 -2.08 4.69
C GLY A 29 -15.20 -3.17 5.22
N TYR A 30 -14.59 -2.90 6.38
CA TYR A 30 -13.75 -3.88 7.07
C TYR A 30 -14.57 -5.16 7.28
N ASN A 31 -14.16 -6.27 6.64
CA ASN A 31 -14.75 -7.59 6.83
C ASN A 31 -13.87 -8.41 7.79
N PRO A 32 -14.01 -8.23 9.12
CA PRO A 32 -13.19 -8.95 10.10
C PRO A 32 -13.34 -10.46 9.96
N LYS A 33 -14.52 -10.96 9.56
CA LYS A 33 -14.76 -12.40 9.39
C LYS A 33 -13.93 -13.00 8.26
N GLY A 34 -13.78 -12.28 7.15
CA GLY A 34 -12.92 -12.66 6.04
C GLY A 34 -11.44 -12.56 6.39
N ALA A 35 -11.05 -11.48 7.09
CA ALA A 35 -9.66 -11.24 7.50
C ALA A 35 -9.14 -12.28 8.51
N VAL A 36 -9.99 -12.74 9.45
CA VAL A 36 -9.62 -13.79 10.41
C VAL A 36 -9.26 -15.11 9.74
N LYS A 37 -9.80 -15.40 8.53
CA LYS A 37 -9.42 -16.60 7.77
C LYS A 37 -7.97 -16.52 7.26
N TRP A 38 -7.46 -15.32 6.97
CA TRP A 38 -6.08 -15.12 6.51
C TRP A 38 -5.05 -15.21 7.62
N LEU A 39 -5.44 -14.94 8.88
CA LEU A 39 -4.55 -15.01 10.05
C LEU A 39 -4.46 -16.43 10.64
N LYS A 40 -5.17 -17.40 10.08
CA LYS A 40 -5.24 -18.79 10.55
C LYS A 40 -4.53 -19.80 9.64
N GLU A 41 -3.68 -19.34 8.72
CA GLU A 41 -2.66 -20.22 8.10
C GLU A 41 -1.47 -20.41 9.03
#